data_AF-A0A838J748-F1
#
_entry.id   AF-A0A838J748-F1
#
_cell.length_a   1.000
_cell.length_b   1.000
_cell.length_c   1.000
_cell.angle_alpha   90.00
_cell.angle_beta   90.00
_cell.angle_gamma   90.00
#
_symmetry.space_group_name_H-M   'P 1'
#
loop_
_entity.id
_entity.type
_entity.pdbx_description
1 polymer ?
#
loop_
_entity_poly.entity_id
_entity_poly.type
_entity_poly.pdbx_seq_one_letter_code
_entity_poly.pdbx_strand_id
1 'polypeptide(L)'
;VVDDTLKLVRALDYDMNSLEWAIRDGVPYAIDFMNPAPDMDINSLTPFYFEWVVKHMADLAIRLAKNPRPQKNNLRWDAFLTSDQMQSEK
;
A
#
# COMPACT_ATOMS: atom_id res chain seq x y z
N VAL A 1 1.86 10.35 -10.35
CA VAL A 1 1.18 10.01 -9.08
C VAL A 1 0.38 8.72 -9.14
N VAL A 2 -0.60 8.49 -10.02
CA VAL A 2 -1.36 7.21 -10.03
C VAL A 2 -0.47 5.99 -10.30
N ASP A 3 0.30 6.02 -11.39
CA ASP A 3 1.23 4.93 -11.70
C ASP A 3 2.30 4.76 -10.63
N ASP A 4 2.80 5.87 -10.07
CA ASP A 4 3.82 5.85 -9.02
C ASP A 4 3.26 5.30 -7.71
N THR A 5 2.00 5.61 -7.39
CA THR A 5 1.28 5.02 -6.28
C THR A 5 1.18 3.51 -6.45
N LEU A 6 0.78 3.03 -7.63
CA LEU A 6 0.71 1.59 -7.90
C LEU A 6 2.09 0.92 -7.83
N LYS A 7 3.16 1.59 -8.28
CA LYS A 7 4.54 1.09 -8.14
C LYS A 7 4.90 0.94 -6.66
N LEU A 8 4.66 1.95 -5.84
CA LEU A 8 4.96 1.93 -4.40
C LEU A 8 4.18 0.83 -3.67
N VAL A 9 2.87 0.74 -3.89
CA VAL A 9 2.02 -0.29 -3.26
C VAL A 9 2.51 -1.71 -3.58
N ARG A 10 2.88 -1.96 -4.84
CA ARG A 10 3.42 -3.26 -5.26
C ARG A 10 4.82 -3.53 -4.70
N ALA A 11 5.68 -2.51 -4.63
CA ALA A 11 7.03 -2.64 -4.09
C ALA A 11 7.01 -2.98 -2.59
N LEU A 12 6.12 -2.33 -1.83
CA LEU A 12 5.92 -2.55 -0.40
C LEU A 12 5.01 -3.75 -0.08
N ASP A 13 4.39 -4.31 -1.12
CA ASP A 13 3.59 -5.54 -1.08
C ASP A 13 2.35 -5.42 -0.16
N TYR A 14 1.69 -4.27 -0.26
CA TYR A 14 0.44 -3.97 0.44
C TYR A 14 -0.77 -4.32 -0.43
N ASP A 15 -1.80 -4.93 0.16
CA ASP A 15 -3.10 -5.11 -0.50
C ASP A 15 -3.91 -3.79 -0.55
N MET A 16 -3.60 -2.85 0.34
CA MET A 16 -4.26 -1.55 0.52
C MET A 16 -3.26 -0.52 1.03
N ASN A 17 -3.36 0.74 0.59
CA ASN A 17 -2.50 1.83 1.07
C ASN A 17 -3.15 3.20 0.80
N SER A 18 -2.96 4.18 1.68
CA SER A 18 -3.12 5.60 1.34
C SER A 18 -1.76 6.20 1.01
N LEU A 19 -1.70 7.07 0.00
CA LEU A 19 -0.48 7.76 -0.36
C LEU A 19 -0.74 9.25 -0.55
N GLU A 20 0.17 10.04 -0.02
CA GLU A 20 0.19 11.49 -0.11
C GLU A 20 1.39 11.97 -0.93
N TRP A 21 1.14 12.99 -1.75
CA TRP A 21 2.12 13.56 -2.65
C TRP A 21 2.20 15.07 -2.45
N ALA A 22 3.40 15.59 -2.23
CA ALA A 22 3.70 17.01 -2.43
C ALA A 22 4.15 17.24 -3.87
N ILE A 23 3.62 18.28 -4.53
CA ILE A 23 4.01 18.63 -5.89
C ILE A 23 4.84 19.90 -5.86
N ARG A 24 6.07 19.85 -6.39
CA ARG A 24 6.95 21.00 -6.56
C ARG A 24 7.45 21.06 -7.99
N ASP A 25 7.18 22.16 -8.68
CA ASP A 25 7.62 22.39 -10.07
C ASP A 25 7.19 21.26 -11.03
N GLY A 26 5.99 20.71 -10.81
CA GLY A 26 5.45 19.58 -11.58
C GLY A 26 6.02 18.21 -11.21
N VAL A 27 6.98 18.14 -10.28
CA VAL A 27 7.59 16.90 -9.80
C VAL A 27 6.85 16.41 -8.55
N PRO A 28 6.35 15.15 -8.53
CA PRO A 28 5.71 14.57 -7.36
C PRO A 28 6.73 13.98 -6.38
N TYR A 29 6.56 14.30 -5.10
CA TYR A 29 7.34 13.77 -3.98
C TYR A 29 6.40 13.01 -3.05
N ALA A 30 6.64 11.71 -2.85
CA ALA A 30 5.86 10.92 -1.91
C ALA A 30 6.23 11.38 -0.49
N ILE A 31 5.24 11.85 0.27
CA ILE A 31 5.45 12.39 1.63
C ILE A 31 4.87 11.48 2.71
N ASP A 32 3.88 10.67 2.35
CA ASP A 32 3.40 9.57 3.17
C ASP A 32 2.93 8.43 2.25
N PHE A 33 3.42 7.22 2.50
CA PHE A 33 3.15 6.05 1.65
C PHE A 33 3.30 4.72 2.39
N MET A 34 3.34 4.75 3.72
CA MET A 34 3.57 3.57 4.57
C MET A 34 2.33 3.23 5.41
N ASN A 35 1.13 3.38 4.84
CA ASN A 35 -0.16 3.26 5.53
C ASN A 35 -0.97 2.04 5.05
N PRO A 36 -0.56 0.79 5.39
CA PRO A 36 -1.23 -0.43 4.92
C PRO A 36 -2.62 -0.68 5.52
N ALA A 37 -3.07 0.20 6.42
CA ALA A 37 -4.40 0.22 7.03
C ALA A 37 -4.87 1.68 7.20
N PRO A 38 -5.17 2.38 6.10
CA PRO A 38 -5.52 3.79 6.18
C PRO A 38 -6.93 3.97 6.78
N ASP A 39 -7.16 5.14 7.35
CA ASP A 39 -8.51 5.54 7.74
C ASP A 39 -9.36 5.77 6.48
N MET A 40 -10.37 4.94 6.29
CA MET A 40 -11.31 5.00 5.17
C MET A 40 -12.66 5.58 5.61
N ASP A 41 -12.64 6.53 6.53
CA ASP A 41 -13.84 7.22 6.97
C ASP A 41 -14.55 7.95 5.81
N ILE A 42 -15.89 7.92 5.84
CA ILE A 42 -16.73 8.53 4.81
C ILE A 42 -16.54 10.05 4.71
N ASN A 43 -16.22 10.73 5.81
CA ASN A 43 -15.99 12.18 5.82
C ASN A 43 -14.66 12.53 5.15
N SER A 44 -13.70 11.60 5.14
CA SER A 44 -12.41 11.76 4.47
C SER A 44 -12.49 11.41 2.98
N LEU A 45 -13.15 10.29 2.66
CA LEU A 45 -13.20 9.76 1.29
C LEU A 45 -14.31 10.35 0.43
N THR A 46 -15.33 10.98 1.02
CA THR A 46 -16.63 11.27 0.37
C THR A 46 -17.43 9.99 0.03
N PRO A 47 -18.75 10.09 -0.14
CA PRO A 47 -19.61 8.90 -0.31
C PRO A 47 -19.21 7.99 -1.49
N PHE A 48 -18.83 8.56 -2.62
CA PHE A 48 -18.48 7.78 -3.82
C PHE A 48 -17.28 6.85 -3.58
N TYR A 49 -16.17 7.40 -3.06
CA TYR A 49 -14.98 6.59 -2.82
C TYR A 49 -15.13 5.67 -1.62
N PHE A 50 -15.94 6.06 -0.63
CA PHE A 50 -16.31 5.19 0.49
C PHE A 50 -17.04 3.94 0.01
N GLU A 51 -18.09 4.09 -0.81
CA GLU A 51 -18.83 2.94 -1.36
C GLU A 51 -17.93 2.05 -2.21
N TRP A 52 -17.09 2.66 -3.05
CA TRP A 52 -16.11 1.95 -3.86
C TRP A 52 -15.19 1.09 -2.98
N VAL A 53 -14.60 1.68 -1.94
CA VAL A 53 -13.60 1.00 -1.14
C VAL A 53 -14.18 -0.09 -0.26
N VAL A 54 -15.36 0.15 0.33
CA VAL A 54 -16.10 -0.87 1.10
C VAL A 54 -16.36 -2.10 0.22
N LYS A 55 -16.84 -1.89 -1.01
CA LYS A 55 -17.10 -2.98 -1.95
C LYS A 55 -15.83 -3.77 -2.25
N HIS A 56 -14.76 -3.10 -2.65
CA HIS A 56 -13.54 -3.78 -3.10
C HIS A 56 -12.78 -4.47 -1.97
N MET A 57 -12.76 -3.88 -0.77
CA MET A 57 -12.14 -4.51 0.40
C MET A 57 -12.97 -5.70 0.91
N ALA A 58 -14.30 -5.64 0.86
CA ALA A 58 -15.15 -6.80 1.14
C ALA A 58 -14.91 -7.94 0.14
N ASP A 59 -14.85 -7.64 -1.16
CA ASP A 59 -14.55 -8.62 -2.21
C ASP A 59 -13.15 -9.26 -2.02
N LEU A 60 -12.15 -8.46 -1.64
CA LEU A 60 -10.81 -8.94 -1.28
C LEU A 60 -10.86 -9.90 -0.10
N ALA A 61 -11.52 -9.54 1.00
CA ALA A 61 -11.64 -10.36 2.19
C ALA A 61 -12.36 -11.69 1.91
N ILE A 62 -13.48 -11.66 1.17
CA ILE A 62 -14.21 -12.87 0.76
C ILE A 62 -13.30 -13.78 -0.09
N ARG A 63 -12.55 -13.20 -1.04
CA ARG A 63 -11.63 -13.97 -1.88
C ARG A 63 -10.54 -14.64 -1.06
N LEU A 64 -9.96 -13.93 -0.10
CA LEU A 64 -8.94 -14.48 0.81
C LEU A 64 -9.50 -15.55 1.75
N ALA A 65 -10.75 -15.40 2.20
CA ALA A 65 -11.41 -16.43 3.00
C ALA A 65 -11.65 -17.73 2.20
N LYS A 66 -12.03 -17.61 0.92
CA LYS A 66 -12.24 -18.76 0.03
C LYS A 66 -10.94 -19.36 -0.50
N ASN A 67 -9.91 -18.55 -0.68
CA ASN A 67 -8.61 -18.93 -1.25
C ASN A 67 -7.50 -18.29 -0.40
N PRO A 68 -7.19 -18.89 0.77
CA PRO A 68 -6.21 -18.32 1.68
C PRO A 68 -4.83 -18.27 1.04
N ARG A 69 -4.13 -17.15 1.22
CA ARG A 69 -2.71 -17.02 0.92
C ARG A 69 -1.93 -17.33 2.21
N PRO A 70 -0.69 -17.84 2.12
CA PRO A 70 0.17 -17.97 3.29
C PRO A 70 0.27 -16.64 4.02
N GLN A 71 0.15 -16.66 5.35
CA GLN A 71 0.36 -15.48 6.17
C GLN A 71 1.77 -14.96 5.94
N LYS A 72 1.89 -13.67 5.61
CA LYS A 72 3.20 -13.04 5.48
C LYS A 72 3.74 -12.76 6.87
N ASN A 73 5.00 -13.15 7.10
CA ASN A 73 5.68 -12.87 8.38
C ASN A 73 6.04 -11.38 8.48
N ASN A 74 6.41 -10.76 7.36
CA ASN A 74 6.84 -9.37 7.28
C ASN A 74 6.19 -8.65 6.09
N LEU A 75 6.20 -7.32 6.16
CA LEU A 75 5.94 -6.42 5.03
C LEU A 75 7.24 -6.18 4.26
N ARG A 76 7.16 -6.03 2.93
CA ARG A 76 8.36 -6.02 2.05
C ARG A 76 9.25 -4.79 2.15
N TRP A 77 8.92 -3.82 3.00
CA TRP A 77 9.83 -2.70 3.28
C TRP A 77 11.12 -3.17 3.97
N ASP A 78 11.09 -4.30 4.69
CA ASP A 78 12.23 -4.89 5.40
C ASP A 78 13.39 -5.29 4.47
N ALA A 79 13.06 -5.70 3.24
CA ALA A 79 14.05 -6.01 2.20
C ALA A 79 14.94 -4.81 1.85
N PHE A 80 14.43 -3.59 1.98
CA PHE A 80 15.22 -2.37 1.73
C PHE A 80 16.21 -2.08 2.85
N LEU A 81 15.98 -2.58 4.07
CA LEU A 81 16.89 -2.40 5.22
C LEU A 81 17.89 -3.54 5.37
N THR A 82 17.57 -4.72 4.86
CA THR A 82 18.40 -5.93 5.00
C THR A 82 19.36 -6.14 3.82
N SER A 83 19.20 -5.35 2.75
CA SER A 83 20.00 -5.48 1.52
C SER A 83 21.51 -5.30 1.66
N ASP A 84 22.00 -4.72 2.77
CA ASP A 84 23.44 -4.55 3.05
C ASP A 84 24.08 -5.75 3.77
N GLN A 85 23.32 -6.64 4.42
CA GLN A 85 23.90 -7.73 5.22
C GLN A 85 24.43 -8.91 4.37
N MET A 86 24.00 -9.04 3.11
CA MET A 86 24.46 -10.12 2.21
C MET A 86 25.71 -9.77 1.40
N GLN A 87 26.17 -8.50 1.42
CA GLN A 87 27.40 -8.08 0.72
C GLN A 87 28.64 -8.09 1.64
N SER A 88 28.47 -8.16 2.97
CA SER A 88 29.59 -8.20 3.92
C SER A 88 30.10 -9.61 4.26
N GLU A 89 29.46 -10.67 3.73
CA GLU A 89 29.85 -12.07 3.95
C GLU A 89 30.46 -12.75 2.71
N LYS A 90 30.82 -11.98 1.68
CA LYS A 90 31.65 -12.43 0.54
C LYS A 90 33.01 -11.76 0.57
#